data_AF-A0A373J1U5-F1
#
_entry.id   AF-A0A373J1U5-F1
#
_cell.length_a   1.000
_cell.length_b   1.000
_cell.length_c   1.000
_cell.angle_alpha   90.00
_cell.angle_beta   90.00
_cell.angle_gamma   90.00
#
_symmetry.space_group_name_H-M   'P 1'
#
loop_
_entity.id
_entity.type
_entity.pdbx_description
1 polymer ?
#
loop_
_entity_poly.entity_id
_entity_poly.type
_entity_poly.pdbx_seq_one_letter_code
_entity_poly.pdbx_strand_id
1 'polypeptide(L)'
;MRQSYCIKQECLRKAQGAFLLAHKLGLLETPSMEGFEARRQAHNRMLKKLEQENKKFYGPHYFSAPAYLQYELTRLKLDFVQPSEAVRKTGLCPEFTEAEKRAFYEQNMDLFGRYHGDFFTYEEVAQIIEKRLREDAYDKLIENVLREFEEGE
;
A
#
# COMPACT_ATOMS: atom_id res chain seq x y z
N MET A 1 12.32 -7.37 23.06
CA MET A 1 10.94 -7.60 23.56
C MET A 1 10.06 -8.02 22.40
N ARG A 2 9.61 -9.28 22.32
CA ARG A 2 8.62 -9.72 21.31
C ARG A 2 7.24 -9.19 21.72
N GLN A 3 6.92 -7.95 21.37
CA GLN A 3 5.52 -7.52 21.41
C GLN A 3 4.79 -8.25 20.28
N SER A 4 4.23 -9.41 20.63
CA SER A 4 3.32 -10.15 19.76
C SER A 4 2.05 -9.32 19.62
N TYR A 5 1.95 -8.52 18.57
CA TYR A 5 0.80 -7.66 18.26
C TYR A 5 -0.50 -8.43 17.94
N CYS A 6 -0.55 -9.73 18.27
CA CYS A 6 -1.56 -10.68 17.81
C CYS A 6 -1.70 -10.68 16.27
N ILE A 7 -0.60 -10.41 15.56
CA ILE A 7 -0.53 -10.39 14.10
C ILE A 7 0.10 -11.71 13.65
N LYS A 8 -0.50 -12.36 12.64
CA LYS A 8 0.03 -13.59 12.05
C LYS A 8 1.42 -13.34 11.47
N GLN A 9 2.32 -14.32 11.59
CA GLN A 9 3.70 -14.21 11.11
C GLN A 9 3.77 -13.92 9.60
N GLU A 10 2.88 -14.52 8.80
CA GLU A 10 2.77 -14.24 7.37
C GLU A 10 2.46 -12.77 7.07
N CYS A 11 1.58 -12.15 7.86
CA CYS A 11 1.27 -10.73 7.73
C CYS A 11 2.47 -9.84 8.10
N LEU A 12 3.25 -10.24 9.11
CA LEU A 12 4.49 -9.55 9.47
C LEU A 12 5.54 -9.67 8.38
N ARG A 13 5.69 -10.85 7.76
CA ARG A 13 6.60 -11.06 6.62
C ARG A 13 6.19 -10.18 5.44
N LYS A 14 4.91 -10.17 5.06
CA LYS A 14 4.40 -9.30 3.99
C LYS A 14 4.61 -7.82 4.32
N ALA A 15 4.42 -7.42 5.59
CA ALA A 15 4.68 -6.06 6.03
C ALA A 15 6.16 -5.68 5.91
N GLN A 16 7.07 -6.57 6.28
CA GLN A 16 8.51 -6.36 6.14
C GLN A 16 8.88 -6.07 4.68
N GLY A 17 8.33 -6.84 3.74
CA GLY A 17 8.56 -6.63 2.32
C GLY A 17 8.03 -5.29 1.81
N ALA A 18 6.84 -4.89 2.28
CA ALA A 18 6.28 -3.58 1.97
C ALA A 18 7.14 -2.44 2.53
N PHE A 19 7.70 -2.59 3.74
CA PHE A 19 8.59 -1.58 4.32
C PHE A 19 9.93 -1.48 3.59
N LEU A 20 10.51 -2.62 3.21
CA LEU A 20 11.74 -2.66 2.40
C LEU A 20 11.52 -2.00 1.04
N LEU A 21 10.42 -2.32 0.36
CA LEU A 21 10.06 -1.67 -0.91
C LEU A 21 9.85 -0.17 -0.73
N ALA A 22 9.08 0.24 0.29
CA ALA A 22 8.86 1.66 0.58
C ALA A 22 10.16 2.41 0.86
N HIS A 23 11.14 1.77 1.51
CA HIS A 23 12.47 2.34 1.70
C HIS A 23 13.22 2.51 0.38
N LYS A 24 13.23 1.48 -0.50
CA LYS A 24 13.80 1.59 -1.85
C LYS A 24 13.14 2.70 -2.70
N LEU A 25 11.85 2.96 -2.47
CA LEU A 25 11.09 4.02 -3.13
C LEU A 25 11.27 5.41 -2.49
N GLY A 26 12.02 5.52 -1.39
CA GLY A 26 12.20 6.78 -0.65
C GLY A 26 10.96 7.24 0.13
N LEU A 27 9.97 6.36 0.34
CA LEU A 27 8.75 6.66 1.10
C LEU A 27 8.93 6.46 2.60
N LEU A 28 9.95 5.69 3.02
CA LEU A 28 10.29 5.45 4.41
C LEU A 28 11.80 5.58 4.64
N GLU A 29 12.18 6.19 5.76
CA GLU A 29 13.57 6.27 6.19
C GLU A 29 14.10 4.92 6.70
N THR A 30 13.32 4.21 7.51
CA THR A 30 13.72 2.93 8.12
C THR A 30 12.67 1.83 7.86
N PRO A 31 13.05 0.70 7.24
CA PRO A 31 12.14 -0.40 6.94
C PRO A 31 11.94 -1.38 8.12
N SER A 32 12.48 -1.09 9.31
CA SER A 32 12.42 -2.00 10.46
C SER A 32 11.09 -1.94 11.22
N MET A 33 10.83 -3.00 11.98
CA MET A 33 9.69 -3.06 12.89
C MET A 33 9.79 -2.04 14.04
N GLU A 34 11.00 -1.68 14.51
CA GLU A 34 11.13 -0.55 15.45
C GLU A 34 10.75 0.77 14.80
N GLY A 35 11.12 0.97 13.54
CA GLY A 35 10.72 2.15 12.76
C GLY A 35 9.20 2.25 12.62
N PHE A 36 8.53 1.12 12.35
CA PHE A 36 7.07 1.03 12.36
C PHE A 36 6.47 1.46 13.70
N GLU A 37 6.95 0.91 14.81
CA GLU A 37 6.43 1.21 16.14
C GLU A 37 6.67 2.69 16.51
N ALA A 38 7.82 3.26 16.14
CA ALA A 38 8.11 4.68 16.34
C ALA A 38 7.13 5.58 15.57
N ARG A 39 6.83 5.26 14.30
CA ARG A 39 5.84 5.98 13.48
C ARG A 39 4.43 5.88 14.09
N ARG A 40 4.03 4.68 14.55
CA ARG A 40 2.75 4.48 15.25
C ARG A 40 2.61 5.35 16.48
N GLN A 41 3.61 5.36 17.34
CA GLN A 41 3.60 6.16 18.55
C GLN A 41 3.60 7.66 18.25
N ALA A 42 4.36 8.10 17.24
CA ALA A 42 4.35 9.49 16.80
C ALA A 42 2.96 9.91 16.29
N HIS A 43 2.31 9.06 15.49
CA HIS A 43 0.95 9.30 15.00
C HIS A 43 -0.07 9.41 16.13
N ASN A 44 -0.06 8.47 17.09
CA ASN A 44 -0.96 8.53 18.25
C ASN A 44 -0.70 9.75 19.14
N ARG A 45 0.56 10.18 19.32
CA ARG A 45 0.90 11.43 20.03
C ARG A 45 0.35 12.65 19.32
N MET A 46 0.44 12.68 17.99
CA MET A 46 -0.12 13.75 17.16
C MET A 46 -1.65 13.83 17.32
N LEU A 47 -2.36 12.69 17.24
CA LEU A 47 -3.82 12.65 17.42
C LEU A 47 -4.24 13.17 18.79
N LYS A 48 -3.56 12.72 19.86
CA LYS A 48 -3.81 13.20 21.23
C LYS A 48 -3.60 14.71 21.36
N LYS A 49 -2.59 15.26 20.71
CA LYS A 49 -2.35 16.72 20.69
C LYS A 49 -3.48 17.46 19.98
N LEU A 50 -3.93 16.98 18.82
CA LEU A 50 -5.04 17.60 18.08
C LEU A 50 -6.33 17.59 18.92
N GLU A 51 -6.60 16.49 19.63
CA GLU A 51 -7.74 16.37 20.53
C GLU A 51 -7.65 17.36 21.71
N GLN A 52 -6.49 17.46 22.36
CA GLN A 52 -6.25 18.41 23.45
C GLN A 52 -6.37 19.88 23.00
N GLU A 53 -5.98 20.18 21.76
CA GLU A 53 -6.11 21.49 21.14
C GLU A 53 -7.52 21.75 20.58
N ASN A 54 -8.46 20.81 20.75
CA ASN A 54 -9.83 20.84 20.22
C ASN A 54 -9.87 21.10 18.70
N LYS A 55 -8.86 20.62 17.97
CA LYS A 55 -8.77 20.70 16.51
C LYS A 55 -9.60 19.59 15.90
N LYS A 56 -10.30 19.91 14.81
CA LYS A 56 -11.05 18.91 14.03
C LYS A 56 -10.08 17.97 13.32
N PHE A 57 -10.18 16.68 13.58
CA PHE A 57 -9.52 15.61 12.82
C PHE A 57 -10.51 14.47 12.55
N TYR A 58 -10.14 13.56 11.66
CA TYR A 58 -10.99 12.45 11.22
C TYR A 58 -10.31 11.10 11.47
N GLY A 59 -11.12 10.05 11.62
CA GLY A 59 -10.65 8.69 11.87
C GLY A 59 -10.52 8.36 13.36
N PRO A 60 -9.87 7.25 13.71
CA PRO A 60 -9.68 6.82 15.09
C PRO A 60 -8.89 7.83 15.92
N HIS A 61 -9.24 7.96 17.20
CA HIS A 61 -8.49 8.77 18.17
C HIS A 61 -7.20 8.08 18.64
N TYR A 62 -7.11 6.76 18.41
CA TYR A 62 -5.95 5.94 18.74
C TYR A 62 -5.88 4.73 17.82
N PHE A 63 -4.67 4.39 17.36
CA PHE A 63 -4.40 3.19 16.60
C PHE A 63 -3.64 2.15 17.44
N SER A 64 -4.24 0.97 17.58
CA SER A 64 -3.53 -0.24 17.98
C SER A 64 -2.48 -0.63 16.92
N ALA A 65 -1.53 -1.48 17.26
CA ALA A 65 -0.52 -1.96 16.30
C ALA A 65 -1.12 -2.62 15.05
N PRO A 66 -2.07 -3.58 15.13
CA PRO A 66 -2.67 -4.15 13.92
C PRO A 66 -3.42 -3.12 13.07
N ALA A 67 -4.15 -2.20 13.71
CA ALA A 67 -4.88 -1.15 12.99
C ALA A 67 -3.91 -0.18 12.29
N TYR A 68 -2.85 0.24 12.96
CA TYR A 68 -1.85 1.12 12.36
C TYR A 68 -1.05 0.43 11.26
N LEU A 69 -0.75 -0.86 11.42
CA LEU A 69 -0.07 -1.64 10.39
C LEU A 69 -0.90 -1.68 9.11
N GLN A 70 -2.20 -2.00 9.22
CA GLN A 70 -3.09 -1.99 8.07
C GLN A 70 -3.18 -0.60 7.43
N TYR A 71 -3.29 0.45 8.24
CA TYR A 71 -3.31 1.83 7.76
C TYR A 71 -2.03 2.18 6.98
N GLU A 72 -0.85 1.89 7.54
CA GLU A 72 0.42 2.23 6.92
C GLU A 72 0.66 1.40 5.64
N LEU A 73 0.37 0.10 5.65
CA LEU A 73 0.48 -0.74 4.44
C LEU A 73 -0.46 -0.26 3.33
N THR A 74 -1.67 0.17 3.68
CA THR A 74 -2.62 0.74 2.72
C THR A 74 -2.09 2.07 2.16
N ARG A 75 -1.56 2.96 3.02
CA ARG A 75 -0.94 4.22 2.59
C ARG A 75 0.19 3.98 1.60
N LEU A 76 1.13 3.09 1.94
CA LEU A 76 2.29 2.78 1.10
C LEU A 76 1.89 2.17 -0.26
N LYS A 77 0.89 1.28 -0.29
CA LYS A 77 0.35 0.73 -1.53
C LYS A 77 -0.25 1.85 -2.40
N LEU A 78 -1.02 2.77 -1.81
CA LEU A 78 -1.60 3.90 -2.54
C LEU A 78 -0.54 4.86 -3.07
N ASP A 79 0.51 5.15 -2.28
CA ASP A 79 1.64 5.99 -2.70
C ASP A 79 2.38 5.40 -3.91
N PHE A 80 2.40 4.07 -4.06
CA PHE A 80 2.94 3.40 -5.24
C PHE A 80 1.98 3.42 -6.44
N VAL A 81 0.69 3.14 -6.20
CA VAL A 81 -0.30 2.98 -7.26
C VAL A 81 -0.72 4.32 -7.89
N GLN A 82 -0.63 5.41 -7.12
CA GLN A 82 -0.73 6.78 -7.58
C GLN A 82 0.64 7.47 -7.39
N PRO A 83 1.65 7.07 -8.20
CA PRO A 83 3.03 7.40 -7.91
C PRO A 83 3.30 8.89 -8.07
N SER A 84 3.91 9.49 -7.05
CA SER A 84 4.52 10.82 -7.16
C SER A 84 5.65 10.80 -8.19
N GLU A 85 6.08 11.97 -8.65
CA GLU A 85 7.20 12.07 -9.60
C GLU A 85 8.49 11.42 -9.04
N ALA A 86 8.72 11.52 -7.73
CA ALA A 86 9.83 10.87 -7.06
C ALA A 86 9.75 9.34 -7.16
N VAL A 87 8.57 8.76 -6.92
CA VAL A 87 8.33 7.31 -7.06
C VAL A 87 8.50 6.88 -8.51
N ARG A 88 8.01 7.65 -9.50
CA ARG A 88 8.19 7.34 -10.92
C ARG A 88 9.68 7.33 -11.33
N LYS A 89 10.47 8.28 -10.83
CA LYS A 89 11.91 8.37 -11.10
C LYS A 89 12.72 7.16 -10.64
N THR A 90 12.19 6.36 -9.71
CA THR A 90 12.85 5.12 -9.27
C THR A 90 12.89 4.06 -10.37
N GLY A 91 12.03 4.16 -11.39
CA GLY A 91 11.87 3.14 -12.44
C GLY A 91 11.19 1.85 -11.98
N LEU A 92 10.82 1.74 -10.70
CA LEU A 92 10.16 0.56 -10.15
C LEU A 92 8.64 0.54 -10.38
N CYS A 93 8.02 1.71 -10.60
CA CYS A 93 6.60 1.79 -10.91
C CYS A 93 6.38 1.59 -12.41
N PRO A 94 5.65 0.54 -12.83
CA PRO A 94 5.38 0.31 -14.25
C PRO A 94 4.39 1.32 -14.82
N GLU A 95 4.54 1.56 -16.12
CA GLU A 95 3.53 2.20 -16.96
C GLU A 95 2.88 1.12 -17.83
N PHE A 96 1.59 1.28 -18.10
CA PHE A 96 0.80 0.32 -18.86
C PHE A 96 0.25 0.99 -20.12
N THR A 97 0.41 0.30 -21.23
CA THR A 97 -0.13 0.74 -22.52
C THR A 97 -1.64 0.59 -22.56
N GLU A 98 -2.29 1.34 -23.46
CA GLU A 98 -3.74 1.19 -23.68
C GLU A 98 -4.12 -0.23 -24.12
N ALA A 99 -3.25 -0.91 -24.87
CA ALA A 99 -3.48 -2.29 -25.29
C ALA A 99 -3.53 -3.25 -24.11
N GLU A 100 -2.60 -3.12 -23.15
CA GLU A 100 -2.59 -3.95 -21.93
C GLU A 100 -3.83 -3.69 -21.07
N LYS A 101 -4.25 -2.43 -20.93
CA LYS A 101 -5.46 -2.07 -20.18
C LYS A 101 -6.73 -2.61 -20.85
N ARG A 102 -6.82 -2.54 -22.17
CA ARG A 102 -7.94 -3.13 -22.92
C ARG A 102 -7.97 -4.66 -22.82
N ALA A 103 -6.81 -5.31 -22.92
CA ALA A 103 -6.72 -6.76 -22.73
C ALA A 103 -7.18 -7.16 -21.32
N PHE A 104 -6.81 -6.40 -20.28
CA PHE A 104 -7.32 -6.64 -18.93
C PHE A 104 -8.84 -6.50 -18.86
N TYR A 105 -9.41 -5.45 -19.46
CA TYR A 105 -10.86 -5.25 -19.49
C TYR A 105 -11.59 -6.44 -20.13
N GLU A 106 -11.16 -6.87 -21.31
CA GLU A 106 -11.76 -7.97 -22.06
C GLU A 106 -11.64 -9.32 -21.35
N GLN A 107 -10.52 -9.57 -20.68
CA GLN A 107 -10.27 -10.82 -19.94
C GLN A 107 -11.00 -10.88 -18.60
N ASN A 108 -11.37 -9.74 -18.02
CA ASN A 108 -11.97 -9.64 -16.67
C ASN A 108 -13.33 -8.92 -16.71
N MET A 109 -14.11 -9.15 -17.77
CA MET A 109 -15.42 -8.53 -17.97
C MET A 109 -16.38 -8.75 -16.81
N ASP A 110 -16.24 -9.87 -16.09
CA ASP A 110 -17.02 -10.21 -14.90
C ASP A 110 -16.85 -9.20 -13.75
N LEU A 111 -15.68 -8.53 -13.65
CA LEU A 111 -15.43 -7.50 -12.65
C LEU A 111 -16.13 -6.17 -12.93
N PHE A 112 -16.63 -5.97 -14.16
CA PHE A 112 -17.19 -4.69 -14.63
C PHE A 112 -18.71 -4.74 -14.82
N GLY A 113 -19.36 -5.83 -14.40
CA GLY A 113 -20.82 -5.93 -14.36
C GLY A 113 -21.44 -4.99 -13.33
N ARG A 114 -22.53 -4.33 -13.72
CA ARG A 114 -23.35 -3.46 -12.86
C ARG A 114 -24.56 -4.23 -12.37
N TYR A 115 -25.26 -3.62 -11.42
CA TYR A 115 -26.40 -4.26 -10.75
C TYR A 115 -27.49 -4.78 -11.71
N HIS A 116 -27.74 -4.09 -12.82
CA HIS A 116 -28.78 -4.48 -13.79
C HIS A 116 -28.27 -5.38 -14.92
N GLY A 117 -27.03 -5.86 -14.85
CA GLY A 117 -26.42 -6.72 -15.86
C GLY A 117 -25.85 -5.99 -17.08
N ASP A 118 -25.91 -4.65 -17.09
CA ASP A 118 -25.10 -3.82 -17.98
C ASP A 118 -23.64 -3.77 -17.48
N PHE A 119 -22.72 -3.36 -18.34
CA PHE A 119 -21.29 -3.27 -18.01
C PHE A 119 -20.82 -1.82 -18.05
N PHE A 120 -19.87 -1.48 -17.18
CA PHE A 120 -19.11 -0.24 -17.37
C PHE A 120 -18.34 -0.31 -18.69
N THR A 121 -18.25 0.79 -19.43
CA THR A 121 -17.41 0.88 -20.63
C THR A 121 -15.93 0.90 -20.25
N TYR A 122 -15.04 0.55 -21.18
CA TYR A 122 -13.59 0.64 -20.95
C TYR A 122 -13.19 2.04 -20.48
N GLU A 123 -13.73 3.08 -21.12
CA GLU A 123 -13.40 4.47 -20.84
C GLU A 123 -13.79 4.88 -19.41
N GLU A 124 -14.88 4.33 -18.85
CA GLU A 124 -15.30 4.58 -17.46
C GLU A 124 -14.33 3.96 -16.44
N VAL A 125 -13.70 2.84 -16.77
CA VAL A 125 -12.90 2.05 -15.82
C VAL A 125 -11.40 2.04 -16.12
N ALA A 126 -10.93 2.68 -17.19
CA ALA A 126 -9.53 2.66 -17.61
C ALA A 126 -8.55 3.03 -16.49
N GLN A 127 -8.86 4.06 -15.69
CA GLN A 127 -8.04 4.46 -14.55
C GLN A 127 -8.07 3.44 -13.40
N ILE A 128 -9.20 2.76 -13.20
CA ILE A 128 -9.36 1.71 -12.19
C ILE A 128 -8.58 0.47 -12.59
N ILE A 129 -8.57 0.13 -13.88
CA ILE A 129 -7.76 -0.96 -14.44
C ILE A 129 -6.28 -0.66 -14.24
N GLU A 130 -5.82 0.54 -14.60
CA GLU A 130 -4.43 0.94 -14.40
C GLU A 130 -4.02 0.88 -12.92
N LYS A 131 -4.90 1.35 -12.04
CA LYS A 131 -4.75 1.21 -10.59
C LYS A 131 -4.57 -0.26 -10.20
N ARG A 132 -5.43 -1.15 -10.70
CA ARG A 132 -5.40 -2.58 -10.38
C ARG A 132 -4.11 -3.26 -10.87
N LEU A 133 -3.69 -2.97 -12.10
CA LEU A 133 -2.43 -3.48 -12.66
C LEU A 133 -1.21 -3.04 -11.83
N ARG A 134 -1.20 -1.80 -11.31
CA ARG A 134 -0.16 -1.33 -10.38
C ARG A 134 -0.25 -2.01 -9.02
N GLU A 135 -1.45 -2.28 -8.48
CA GLU A 135 -1.60 -3.05 -7.23
C GLU A 135 -0.99 -4.45 -7.36
N ASP A 136 -1.23 -5.13 -8.48
CA ASP A 136 -0.67 -6.45 -8.76
C ASP A 136 0.86 -6.39 -8.94
N ALA A 137 1.37 -5.35 -9.62
CA ALA A 137 2.81 -5.12 -9.73
C ALA A 137 3.45 -4.85 -8.36
N TYR A 138 2.79 -4.08 -7.51
CA TYR A 138 3.25 -3.79 -6.15
C TYR A 138 3.36 -5.06 -5.31
N ASP A 139 2.33 -5.92 -5.32
CA ASP A 139 2.36 -7.18 -4.57
C ASP A 139 3.49 -8.11 -5.07
N LYS A 140 3.74 -8.17 -6.39
CA LYS A 140 4.89 -8.91 -6.96
C LYS A 140 6.25 -8.32 -6.56
N LEU A 141 6.38 -6.99 -6.52
CA LEU A 141 7.62 -6.33 -6.10
C LEU A 141 7.92 -6.59 -4.62
N ILE A 142 6.90 -6.64 -3.76
CA ILE A 142 7.08 -7.03 -2.35
C ILE A 142 7.72 -8.42 -2.25
N GLU A 143 7.22 -9.40 -3.01
CA GLU A 143 7.76 -10.76 -3.01
C GLU A 143 9.19 -10.81 -3.51
N ASN A 144 9.52 -10.04 -4.55
CA ASN A 144 10.89 -9.94 -5.07
C ASN A 144 11.85 -9.34 -4.03
N VAL A 145 11.47 -8.22 -3.41
CA VAL A 145 12.30 -7.57 -2.40
C VAL A 145 12.48 -8.44 -1.17
N LEU A 146 11.45 -9.20 -0.77
CA LEU A 146 11.59 -10.17 0.33
C LEU A 146 12.58 -11.26 0.00
N ARG A 147 12.53 -11.82 -1.21
CA ARG A 147 13.45 -12.85 -1.65
C ARG A 147 14.89 -12.35 -1.67
N GLU A 148 15.14 -11.18 -2.24
CA GLU A 148 16.47 -10.54 -2.25
C GLU A 148 17.00 -10.29 -0.84
N PHE A 149 16.12 -9.90 0.09
CA PHE A 149 16.48 -9.69 1.49
C PHE A 149 16.85 -11.01 2.18
N GLU A 150 16.06 -12.07 1.97
CA GLU A 150 16.30 -13.40 2.54
C GLU A 150 17.54 -14.10 1.95
N GLU A 151 17.90 -13.82 0.70
CA GLU A 151 19.10 -14.36 0.04
C GLU A 151 20.39 -13.59 0.39
N GLY A 152 20.26 -12.35 0.88
CA GLY A 152 21.37 -11.49 1.28
C GLY A 152 21.75 -11.57 2.75
N GLU A 153 20.98 -12.28 3.58
CA GLU A 153 21.28 -12.63 4.98
C GLU A 153 22.03 -13.97 5.08
#